data_AF-A0A443RWE9-F1
#
_entry.id   AF-A0A443RWE9-F1
#
_cell.length_a   1.000
_cell.length_b   1.000
_cell.length_c   1.000
_cell.angle_alpha   90.00
_cell.angle_beta   90.00
_cell.angle_gamma   90.00
#
_symmetry.space_group_name_H-M   'P 1'
#
loop_
_entity.id
_entity.type
_entity.pdbx_description
1 polymer ?
#
loop_
_entity_poly.entity_id
_entity_poly.type
_entity_poly.pdbx_seq_one_letter_code
_entity_poly.pdbx_strand_id
1 'polypeptide(L)' 'LTPPFKPQVTSDTDTRYFDQEFTGESVELTPPDVGPLSSITEEVEQPYFQQFSFHGSTGTLGRSMDQL' A
#
# COMPACT_ATOMS: atom_id res chain seq x y z
N LEU A 1 24.79 13.21 -13.10
CA LEU A 1 25.17 11.79 -13.26
C LEU A 1 23.97 11.06 -13.81
N THR A 2 24.14 10.28 -14.88
CA THR A 2 23.03 9.53 -15.50
C THR A 2 23.09 8.08 -15.01
N PRO A 3 21.96 7.46 -14.60
CA PRO A 3 21.95 6.05 -14.28
C PRO A 3 22.43 5.21 -15.47
N PRO A 4 23.26 4.17 -15.24
CA PRO A 4 23.78 3.33 -16.33
C PRO A 4 22.70 2.45 -16.98
N PHE A 5 21.52 2.34 -16.35
CA PHE A 5 20.40 1.54 -16.82
C PHE A 5 19.12 2.37 -16.78
N LYS A 6 18.33 2.31 -17.87
CA LYS A 6 16.99 2.87 -17.97
C LYS A 6 15.99 1.73 -18.22
N PRO A 7 15.09 1.44 -17.27
CA PRO A 7 14.03 0.45 -17.47
C PRO A 7 13.13 0.82 -18.65
N GLN A 8 12.75 -0.18 -19.44
CA GLN A 8 11.79 -0.04 -20.54
C GLN A 8 10.38 -0.24 -19.99
N VAL A 9 9.70 0.84 -19.65
CA VAL A 9 8.33 0.81 -19.09
C VAL A 9 7.35 1.28 -20.17
N THR A 10 6.24 0.58 -20.35
CA THR A 10 5.25 0.88 -21.40
C THR A 10 4.01 1.63 -20.89
N SER A 11 3.73 1.58 -19.59
CA SER A 11 2.63 2.30 -18.94
C SER A 11 2.90 2.45 -17.44
N ASP A 12 2.14 3.31 -16.75
CA ASP A 12 2.29 3.55 -15.31
C ASP A 12 2.01 2.29 -14.46
N THR A 13 1.32 1.29 -15.01
CA THR A 13 0.98 0.03 -14.34
C THR A 13 1.75 -1.16 -14.90
N ASP A 14 2.83 -0.93 -15.66
CA ASP A 14 3.66 -2.00 -16.23
C ASP A 14 4.50 -2.69 -15.14
N THR A 15 4.23 -3.97 -14.92
CA THR A 15 4.84 -4.77 -13.85
C THR A 15 5.98 -5.68 -14.33
N ARG A 16 6.52 -5.50 -15.54
CA ARG A 16 7.53 -6.43 -16.12
C ARG A 16 8.82 -6.63 -15.32
N TYR A 17 9.12 -5.73 -14.39
CA TYR A 17 10.29 -5.79 -13.52
C TYR A 17 9.97 -6.35 -12.12
N PHE A 18 8.75 -6.84 -11.92
CA PHE A 18 8.31 -7.62 -10.77
C PHE A 18 8.13 -9.09 -11.20
N ASP A 19 8.25 -10.03 -10.26
CA ASP A 19 8.09 -11.45 -10.55
C ASP A 19 6.63 -11.80 -10.94
N GLN A 20 6.49 -12.76 -11.84
CA GLN A 20 5.20 -13.26 -12.28
C GLN A 20 4.44 -14.01 -11.19
N GLU A 21 5.16 -14.54 -10.19
CA GLU A 21 4.57 -15.16 -9.00
C GLU A 21 3.58 -14.21 -8.31
N PHE A 22 3.90 -12.91 -8.18
CA PHE A 22 3.01 -11.94 -7.53
C PHE A 22 2.06 -11.26 -8.50
N THR A 23 2.51 -10.96 -9.72
CA THR A 23 1.73 -10.14 -10.66
C THR A 23 0.70 -10.93 -11.46
N GLY A 24 0.83 -12.26 -11.49
CA GLY A 24 -0.16 -13.18 -12.06
C GLY A 24 -1.24 -13.64 -11.08
N GLU A 25 -1.06 -13.40 -9.77
CA GLU A 25 -2.05 -13.72 -8.75
C GLU A 25 -3.23 -12.73 -8.76
N SER A 26 -4.37 -13.17 -8.21
CA SER A 26 -5.55 -12.33 -8.05
C SER A 26 -5.34 -11.28 -6.95
N VAL A 27 -5.81 -10.05 -7.19
CA VAL A 27 -5.78 -8.97 -6.20
C VAL A 27 -6.89 -9.18 -5.18
N GLU A 28 -6.61 -9.98 -4.15
CA GLU A 28 -7.57 -10.31 -3.09
C GLU A 28 -6.98 -10.06 -1.71
N LEU A 29 -7.81 -9.55 -0.79
CA LEU A 29 -7.45 -9.44 0.62
C LEU A 29 -7.88 -10.73 1.32
N THR A 30 -6.94 -11.39 2.00
CA THR A 30 -7.27 -12.50 2.89
C THR A 30 -8.24 -12.01 3.95
N PRO A 31 -9.47 -12.57 4.02
CA PRO A 31 -10.42 -12.19 5.05
C PRO A 31 -9.84 -12.45 6.44
N PRO A 32 -10.17 -11.61 7.44
CA PRO A 32 -9.82 -11.93 8.81
C PRO A 32 -10.55 -13.20 9.28
N ASP A 33 -9.97 -13.87 10.27
CA ASP A 33 -10.63 -15.01 10.92
C ASP A 33 -12.00 -14.62 11.50
N VAL A 34 -12.90 -15.59 11.60
CA VAL A 34 -14.23 -15.39 12.17
C VAL A 34 -14.10 -15.17 13.68
N GLY A 35 -14.25 -13.92 14.13
CA GLY A 35 -14.24 -13.57 15.54
C GLY A 35 -13.54 -12.24 15.80
N PRO A 36 -13.31 -11.88 17.08
CA PRO A 36 -12.38 -10.81 17.42
C PRO A 36 -11.02 -11.10 16.79
N LEU A 37 -10.40 -10.09 16.19
CA LEU A 37 -9.02 -10.22 15.70
C LEU A 37 -8.14 -10.64 16.87
N SER A 38 -7.30 -11.64 16.65
CA SER A 38 -6.33 -12.09 17.64
C SER A 38 -5.48 -10.91 18.11
N SER A 39 -5.42 -10.75 19.41
CA SER A 39 -4.49 -9.85 20.10
C SER A 39 -3.06 -10.08 19.61
N ILE A 40 -2.40 -9.03 19.14
CA ILE A 40 -0.97 -9.11 18.82
C ILE A 40 -0.18 -9.21 20.14
N THR A 41 0.94 -9.93 20.14
CA THR A 41 1.76 -10.22 21.35
C THR A 41 2.14 -8.96 22.15
N GLU A 42 2.18 -7.81 21.49
CA GLU A 42 2.54 -6.51 22.07
C GLU A 42 1.38 -5.84 22.84
N GLU A 43 0.24 -6.54 23.05
CA GLU A 43 -1.02 -6.02 23.64
C GLU A 43 -0.92 -5.35 25.03
N VAL A 44 0.25 -5.45 25.67
CA VAL A 44 0.55 -4.86 26.99
C VAL A 44 1.01 -3.39 26.89
N GLU A 45 1.45 -2.92 25.71
CA GLU A 45 1.90 -1.53 25.44
C GLU A 45 0.86 -0.68 24.68
N GLN A 46 -0.35 -0.56 25.23
CA GLN A 46 -1.37 0.36 24.70
C GLN A 46 -0.97 1.83 24.93
N PRO A 47 -1.24 2.77 23.99
CA PRO A 47 -2.03 2.64 22.74
C PRO A 47 -1.23 2.31 21.46
N TYR A 48 -1.75 1.39 20.62
CA TYR A 48 -1.21 1.04 19.28
C TYR A 48 -1.48 2.10 18.19
N PHE A 49 -0.66 2.08 17.14
CA PHE A 49 -0.88 2.80 15.87
C PHE A 49 -1.09 4.32 15.98
N GLN A 50 -0.70 4.96 17.09
CA GLN A 50 -0.94 6.40 17.35
C GLN A 50 -0.41 7.33 16.24
N GLN A 51 0.66 6.91 15.57
CA GLN A 51 1.32 7.66 14.50
C GLN A 51 1.18 6.98 13.13
N PHE A 52 0.26 6.01 12.98
CA PHE A 52 0.08 5.26 11.74
C PHE A 52 -0.47 6.13 10.61
N SER A 53 -1.40 7.02 10.93
CA SER A 53 -2.03 7.88 9.93
C SER A 53 -1.07 8.98 9.50
N PHE A 54 -0.51 8.85 8.29
CA PHE A 54 0.28 9.88 7.63
C PHE A 54 -0.39 10.32 6.33
N HIS A 55 -0.53 11.63 6.16
CA HIS A 55 -0.96 12.24 4.90
C HIS A 55 0.15 13.17 4.45
N GLY A 56 0.76 12.86 3.31
CA GLY A 56 1.71 13.77 2.68
C GLY A 56 1.04 15.11 2.36
N SER A 57 1.80 16.20 2.40
CA SER A 57 1.29 17.55 2.12
C SER A 57 0.66 17.72 0.73
N THR A 58 0.92 16.79 -0.20
CA THR A 58 0.36 16.75 -1.55
C THR A 58 -0.96 15.98 -1.66
N GLY A 59 -1.33 15.15 -0.68
CA GLY A 59 -2.47 14.23 -0.76
C GLY A 59 -3.84 14.86 -0.47
N THR A 60 -3.88 16.06 0.10
CA THR A 60 -5.16 16.73 0.48
C THR A 60 -5.82 17.48 -0.68
N LEU A 61 -5.08 17.77 -1.76
CA LEU A 61 -5.60 18.51 -2.92
C LEU A 61 -6.46 17.66 -3.86
N GLY A 62 -6.36 16.33 -3.79
CA GLY A 62 -7.15 15.43 -4.65
C GLY A 62 -8.58 15.17 -4.18
N ARG A 63 -8.90 15.41 -2.90
CA ARG A 63 -10.24 15.14 -2.34
C ARG A 63 -11.19 16.34 -2.37
N SER A 64 -10.70 17.56 -2.57
CA SER A 64 -11.55 18.76 -2.58
C SER A 64 -12.24 19.04 -3.91
N MET A 65 -11.90 18.32 -4.99
CA MET A 65 -12.44 18.57 -6.33
C MET A 65 -13.63 17.69 -6.74
N ASP A 66 -13.99 16.68 -5.95
CA ASP A 66 -15.10 15.75 -6.25
C ASP A 66 -16.44 16.14 -5.59
N GLN A 67 -16.59 17.39 -5.14
CA GLN A 67 -17.83 17.86 -4.47
C GLN A 67 -18.48 19.08 -5.15
N LEU A 68 -18.47 19.12 -6.49
CA LEU A 68 -19.32 20.01 -7.31
C LEU A 68 -20.23 19.19 -8.24
#